data_AF-R5CZS5-F1
#
_entry.id   AF-R5CZS5-F1
#
_cell.length_a   1.000
_cell.length_b   1.000
_cell.length_c   1.000
_cell.angle_alpha   90.00
_cell.angle_beta   90.00
_cell.angle_gamma   90.00
#
_symmetry.space_group_name_H-M   'P 1'
#
loop_
_entity.id
_entity.type
_entity.pdbx_description
1 polymer ?
#
loop_
_entity_poly.entity_id
_entity_poly.type
_entity_poly.pdbx_seq_one_letter_code
_entity_poly.pdbx_strand_id
1 'polypeptide(L)'
;MRHTYNSETELASKSKGKSTRLKPIPKKDMTMMNCLERILEIVAGESLSAASIKRAQRYIQYVAERQKLNSMQTVLMALYINFSNDPCITLADIASELKCKNLKILCYQKEIDELEKKRILRKSGAHGPFDGYKINDGVMDALVANEPYVCKPRKASDLYELFSFVYNLLSLRKMEEIDTEELVVEINELYDENKEICFVDGLRKLILEDESVLLLSQMGRCLMNSNIKKCCAG
;
A
#
# COMPACT_ATOMS: atom_id res chain seq x y z
N MET A 1 34.35 -11.94 51.57
CA MET A 1 34.13 -12.75 50.36
C MET A 1 33.63 -11.78 49.29
N ARG A 2 34.48 -11.25 48.38
CA ARG A 2 34.93 -11.85 47.10
C ARG A 2 33.71 -12.45 46.36
N HIS A 3 33.24 -11.92 45.24
CA HIS A 3 33.99 -11.72 44.00
C HIS A 3 33.54 -10.49 43.18
N THR A 4 34.54 -9.73 42.73
CA THR A 4 34.56 -8.99 41.47
C THR A 4 34.66 -9.96 40.29
N TYR A 5 33.97 -9.68 39.17
CA TYR A 5 34.45 -10.08 37.84
C TYR A 5 34.18 -8.98 36.83
N ASN A 6 35.29 -8.47 36.28
CA ASN A 6 35.40 -7.77 35.01
C ASN A 6 35.36 -8.79 33.85
N SER A 7 35.25 -8.24 32.64
CA SER A 7 35.55 -8.78 31.31
C SER A 7 34.48 -9.64 30.63
N GLU A 8 33.72 -8.99 29.75
CA GLU A 8 33.53 -9.45 28.37
C GLU A 8 33.57 -8.21 27.46
N THR A 9 34.79 -7.92 27.00
CA THR A 9 35.01 -7.20 25.75
C THR A 9 35.04 -8.24 24.64
N GLU A 10 34.65 -7.83 23.44
CA GLU A 10 34.71 -8.55 22.16
C GLU A 10 33.45 -9.31 21.74
N LEU A 11 32.66 -8.67 20.87
CA LEU A 11 32.20 -9.15 19.54
C LEU A 11 30.83 -8.56 19.17
N ALA A 12 30.84 -7.36 18.61
CA ALA A 12 29.91 -6.97 17.55
C ALA A 12 30.47 -5.75 16.80
N SER A 13 31.43 -6.04 15.93
CA SER A 13 31.73 -5.36 14.67
C SER A 13 31.34 -3.88 14.54
N LYS A 14 32.37 -3.03 14.60
CA LYS A 14 32.43 -1.76 13.87
C LYS A 14 32.05 -1.97 12.39
N SER A 15 30.79 -1.73 12.02
CA SER A 15 30.45 -1.39 10.63
C SER A 15 30.72 0.10 10.42
N LYS A 16 32.02 0.47 10.45
CA LYS A 16 32.45 1.71 9.78
C LYS A 16 32.04 1.53 8.32
N GLY A 17 31.01 2.27 7.90
CA GLY A 17 30.51 2.29 6.53
C GLY A 17 31.67 2.62 5.58
N LYS A 18 32.29 1.58 5.02
CA LYS A 18 33.03 1.71 3.78
C LYS A 18 31.99 2.16 2.76
N SER A 19 32.07 3.41 2.32
CA SER A 19 31.40 3.91 1.13
C SER A 19 31.91 3.10 -0.05
N THR A 20 31.34 1.91 -0.22
CA THR A 20 31.61 1.04 -1.33
C THR A 20 30.78 1.62 -2.46
N ARG A 21 31.44 2.34 -3.36
CA ARG A 21 30.81 3.03 -4.48
C ARG A 21 29.97 2.02 -5.27
N LEU A 22 28.65 2.02 -5.07
CA LEU A 22 27.73 1.08 -5.71
C LEU A 22 27.92 1.14 -7.23
N LYS A 23 28.20 0.00 -7.86
CA LYS A 23 28.38 -0.07 -9.32
C LYS A 23 27.07 0.31 -10.00
N PRO A 24 27.06 1.23 -10.97
CA PRO A 24 25.83 1.62 -11.65
C PRO A 24 25.18 0.44 -12.39
N ILE A 25 23.86 0.34 -12.35
CA ILE A 25 23.11 -0.66 -13.12
C ILE A 25 23.21 -0.28 -14.62
N PRO A 26 23.62 -1.18 -15.52
CA PRO A 26 23.60 -0.92 -16.96
C PRO A 26 22.18 -0.63 -17.45
N LYS A 27 22.00 0.29 -18.41
CA LYS A 27 20.66 0.68 -18.88
C LYS A 27 19.80 -0.50 -19.35
N LYS A 28 20.41 -1.47 -20.02
CA LYS A 28 19.74 -2.67 -20.55
C LYS A 28 19.19 -3.60 -19.46
N ASP A 29 19.72 -3.50 -18.24
CA ASP A 29 19.38 -4.38 -17.13
C ASP A 29 18.49 -3.64 -16.09
N MET A 30 18.07 -2.41 -16.37
CA MET A 30 17.23 -1.63 -15.44
C MET A 30 15.82 -2.22 -15.39
N THR A 31 15.36 -2.50 -14.18
CA THR A 31 13.98 -2.88 -13.86
C THR A 31 13.50 -2.00 -12.72
N MET A 32 12.19 -1.86 -12.54
CA MET A 32 11.69 -1.08 -11.40
C MET A 32 12.17 -1.66 -10.07
N MET A 33 12.16 -2.99 -9.92
CA MET A 33 12.63 -3.65 -8.69
C MET A 33 14.09 -3.29 -8.35
N ASN A 34 15.03 -3.44 -9.28
CA ASN A 34 16.43 -3.12 -8.98
C ASN A 34 16.70 -1.61 -8.86
N CYS A 35 15.87 -0.77 -9.48
CA CYS A 35 15.96 0.67 -9.31
C CYS A 35 15.44 1.08 -7.93
N LEU A 36 14.34 0.51 -7.45
CA LEU A 36 13.79 0.72 -6.11
C LEU A 36 14.78 0.26 -5.03
N GLU A 37 15.34 -0.95 -5.18
CA GLU A 37 16.39 -1.47 -4.30
C GLU A 37 17.59 -0.50 -4.25
N ARG A 38 18.05 -0.02 -5.41
CA ARG A 38 19.17 0.93 -5.48
C ARG A 38 18.83 2.30 -4.86
N ILE A 39 17.58 2.75 -4.94
CA ILE A 39 17.13 3.97 -4.25
C ILE A 39 17.26 3.76 -2.73
N LEU A 40 16.80 2.63 -2.21
CA LEU A 40 16.89 2.30 -0.78
C LEU A 40 18.33 2.27 -0.29
N GLU A 41 19.22 1.55 -1.00
CA GLU A 41 20.65 1.49 -0.65
C GLU A 41 21.30 2.89 -0.53
N ILE A 42 20.90 3.82 -1.39
CA ILE A 42 21.44 5.19 -1.41
C ILE A 42 20.84 6.06 -0.31
N VAL A 43 19.53 5.95 -0.07
CA VAL A 43 18.78 6.86 0.81
C VAL A 43 18.86 6.39 2.27
N ALA A 44 18.75 5.09 2.56
CA ALA A 44 18.90 4.54 3.91
C ALA A 44 20.34 4.67 4.43
N GLY A 45 21.34 4.61 3.55
CA GLY A 45 22.74 4.76 3.90
C GLY A 45 23.16 6.18 4.30
N GLU A 46 22.44 7.22 3.85
CA GLU A 46 22.89 8.62 3.96
C GLU A 46 21.85 9.60 4.48
N SER A 47 20.73 9.09 5.01
CA SER A 47 19.52 9.84 5.33
C SER A 47 18.89 10.52 4.10
N LEU A 48 17.58 10.78 4.18
CA LEU A 48 16.83 11.47 3.13
C LEU A 48 17.30 12.94 3.00
N SER A 49 18.30 13.16 2.16
CA SER A 49 18.97 14.44 1.92
C SER A 49 19.00 14.78 0.43
N ALA A 50 19.11 16.07 0.08
CA ALA A 50 19.21 16.48 -1.33
C ALA A 50 20.38 15.81 -2.06
N ALA A 51 21.49 15.56 -1.37
CA ALA A 51 22.65 14.84 -1.91
C ALA A 51 22.32 13.37 -2.22
N SER A 52 21.65 12.67 -1.30
CA SER A 52 21.22 11.28 -1.52
C SER A 52 20.27 11.16 -2.72
N ILE A 53 19.28 12.05 -2.81
CA ILE A 53 18.30 12.11 -3.91
C ILE A 53 19.02 12.37 -5.23
N LYS A 54 19.94 13.34 -5.28
CA LYS A 54 20.71 13.65 -6.49
C LYS A 54 21.52 12.46 -7.01
N ARG A 55 22.05 11.61 -6.12
CA ARG A 55 22.80 10.40 -6.53
C ARG A 55 21.89 9.26 -6.97
N ALA A 56 20.71 9.15 -6.35
CA ALA A 56 19.68 8.20 -6.76
C ALA A 56 18.91 8.65 -8.02
N GLN A 57 19.07 9.90 -8.47
CA GLN A 57 18.24 10.56 -9.48
C GLN A 57 17.99 9.72 -10.74
N ARG A 58 19.01 9.01 -11.24
CA ARG A 58 18.85 8.16 -12.43
C ARG A 58 17.85 7.02 -12.20
N TYR A 59 17.87 6.39 -11.03
CA TYR A 59 16.98 5.29 -10.67
C TYR A 59 15.58 5.83 -10.31
N ILE A 60 15.54 6.96 -9.61
CA ILE A 60 14.31 7.70 -9.32
C ILE A 60 13.58 8.02 -10.62
N GLN A 61 14.27 8.63 -11.59
CA GLN A 61 13.69 9.03 -12.86
C GLN A 61 13.13 7.83 -13.65
N TYR A 62 13.87 6.71 -13.67
CA TYR A 62 13.42 5.50 -14.35
C TYR A 62 12.07 4.98 -13.83
N VAL A 63 11.88 4.96 -12.50
CA VAL A 63 10.63 4.52 -11.88
C VAL A 63 9.54 5.60 -11.99
N ALA A 64 9.91 6.85 -11.73
CA ALA A 64 9.02 8.01 -11.78
C ALA A 64 8.31 8.15 -13.13
N GLU A 65 9.03 8.00 -14.23
CA GLU A 65 8.46 8.09 -15.59
C GLU A 65 7.45 6.97 -15.86
N ARG A 66 7.73 5.75 -15.39
CA ARG A 66 6.85 4.58 -15.59
C ARG A 66 5.61 4.63 -14.71
N GLN A 67 5.75 5.02 -13.46
CA GLN A 67 4.65 5.09 -12.48
C GLN A 67 3.94 6.47 -12.48
N LYS A 68 4.42 7.42 -13.30
CA LYS A 68 3.93 8.80 -13.34
C LYS A 68 3.93 9.43 -11.95
N LEU A 69 5.06 9.34 -11.27
CA LEU A 69 5.31 9.86 -9.93
C LEU A 69 6.32 11.00 -9.98
N ASN A 70 6.31 11.86 -8.95
CA ASN A 70 7.41 12.77 -8.73
C ASN A 70 8.57 12.06 -8.00
N SER A 71 9.71 12.75 -7.88
CA SER A 71 10.91 12.16 -7.26
C SER A 71 10.68 11.69 -5.83
N MET A 72 9.98 12.47 -5.01
CA MET A 72 9.76 12.14 -3.60
C MET A 72 8.75 11.00 -3.43
N GLN A 73 7.66 11.02 -4.20
CA GLN A 73 6.69 9.93 -4.28
C GLN A 73 7.37 8.61 -4.66
N THR A 74 8.34 8.65 -5.59
CA THR A 74 9.11 7.47 -5.98
C THR A 74 9.99 6.94 -4.85
N VAL A 75 10.62 7.83 -4.09
CA VAL A 75 11.42 7.44 -2.91
C VAL A 75 10.53 6.85 -1.81
N LEU A 76 9.39 7.48 -1.53
CA LEU A 76 8.42 6.96 -0.56
C LEU A 76 7.86 5.60 -0.98
N MET A 77 7.53 5.45 -2.27
CA MET A 77 7.10 4.17 -2.83
C MET A 77 8.15 3.08 -2.59
N ALA A 78 9.44 3.37 -2.83
CA ALA A 78 10.52 2.43 -2.54
C ALA A 78 10.56 2.03 -1.06
N LEU A 79 10.40 3.00 -0.16
CA LEU A 79 10.39 2.78 1.28
C LEU A 79 9.23 1.88 1.71
N TYR A 80 8.01 2.13 1.25
CA TYR A 80 6.86 1.28 1.57
C TYR A 80 6.98 -0.13 0.98
N ILE A 81 7.52 -0.27 -0.25
CA ILE A 81 7.71 -1.59 -0.88
C ILE A 81 8.67 -2.47 -0.09
N ASN A 82 9.67 -1.86 0.56
CA ASN A 82 10.59 -2.58 1.44
C ASN A 82 9.87 -3.32 2.59
N PHE A 83 8.71 -2.80 3.00
CA PHE A 83 7.84 -3.38 4.03
C PHE A 83 6.58 -4.02 3.43
N SER A 84 6.59 -4.39 2.14
CA SER A 84 5.38 -4.89 1.43
C SER A 84 4.71 -6.13 2.03
N ASN A 85 5.42 -6.91 2.85
CA ASN A 85 4.85 -8.06 3.57
C ASN A 85 4.14 -7.67 4.88
N ASP A 86 4.29 -6.41 5.31
CA ASP A 86 3.66 -5.90 6.52
C ASP A 86 2.23 -5.42 6.21
N PRO A 87 1.21 -5.94 6.91
CA PRO A 87 -0.16 -5.47 6.73
C PRO A 87 -0.39 -4.03 7.24
N CYS A 88 0.55 -3.42 7.98
CA CYS A 88 0.45 -2.06 8.51
C CYS A 88 1.82 -1.39 8.68
N ILE A 89 2.24 -0.61 7.67
CA ILE A 89 3.49 0.14 7.65
C ILE A 89 3.24 1.54 8.21
N THR A 90 3.80 1.84 9.38
CA THR A 90 3.63 3.13 10.05
C THR A 90 4.67 4.15 9.59
N LEU A 91 4.43 5.44 9.88
CA LEU A 91 5.45 6.48 9.65
C LEU A 91 6.70 6.26 10.52
N ALA A 92 6.56 5.59 11.67
CA ALA A 92 7.67 5.27 12.55
C ALA A 92 8.60 4.22 11.92
N ASP A 93 8.06 3.24 11.20
CA ASP A 93 8.84 2.23 10.48
C ASP A 93 9.69 2.88 9.39
N ILE A 94 9.08 3.78 8.61
CA ILE A 94 9.79 4.56 7.58
C ILE A 94 10.86 5.46 8.21
N ALA A 95 10.54 6.11 9.33
CA ALA A 95 11.50 6.97 10.03
C ALA A 95 12.69 6.18 10.58
N SER A 96 12.43 4.98 11.12
CA SER A 96 13.43 4.04 11.63
C SER A 96 14.39 3.60 10.51
N GLU A 97 13.84 3.18 9.36
CA GLU A 97 14.62 2.79 8.18
C GLU A 97 15.56 3.92 7.72
N LEU A 98 15.05 5.15 7.71
CA LEU A 98 15.80 6.35 7.34
C LEU A 98 16.68 6.92 8.46
N LYS A 99 16.65 6.33 9.66
CA LYS A 99 17.32 6.80 10.88
C LYS A 99 17.06 8.28 11.15
N CYS A 100 15.81 8.69 11.02
CA CYS A 100 15.37 10.07 11.19
C CYS A 100 14.19 10.17 12.16
N LYS A 101 13.78 11.39 12.50
CA LYS A 101 12.62 11.63 13.37
C LYS A 101 11.33 11.53 12.55
N ASN A 102 10.26 11.00 13.13
CA ASN A 102 8.92 10.93 12.50
C ASN A 102 8.45 12.27 11.94
N LEU A 103 8.77 13.39 12.61
CA LEU A 103 8.48 14.75 12.12
C LEU A 103 8.98 15.01 10.70
N LYS A 104 10.11 14.42 10.31
CA LYS A 104 10.66 14.56 8.97
C LYS A 104 9.82 13.82 7.93
N ILE A 105 9.26 12.67 8.28
CA ILE A 105 8.37 11.90 7.40
C ILE A 105 7.02 12.60 7.26
N LEU A 106 6.49 13.16 8.35
CA LEU A 106 5.25 13.95 8.34
C LEU A 106 5.30 15.16 7.40
N CYS A 107 6.49 15.73 7.14
CA CYS A 107 6.64 16.78 6.13
C CYS A 107 6.27 16.33 4.71
N TYR A 108 6.21 15.02 4.45
CA TYR A 108 5.87 14.43 3.16
C TYR A 108 4.47 13.81 3.13
N GLN A 109 3.59 14.16 4.07
CA GLN A 109 2.24 13.61 4.12
C GLN A 109 1.47 13.83 2.81
N LYS A 110 1.64 14.99 2.17
CA LYS A 110 0.99 15.28 0.88
C LYS A 110 1.42 14.29 -0.20
N GLU A 111 2.70 13.92 -0.24
CA GLU A 111 3.22 12.96 -1.18
C GLU A 111 2.71 11.54 -0.89
N ILE A 112 2.49 11.19 0.38
CA ILE A 112 1.86 9.93 0.79
C ILE A 112 0.38 9.90 0.36
N ASP A 113 -0.37 10.99 0.57
CA ASP A 113 -1.76 11.11 0.13
C ASP A 113 -1.87 10.95 -1.40
N GLU A 114 -0.90 11.42 -2.17
CA GLU A 114 -0.87 11.22 -3.63
C GLU A 114 -0.59 9.76 -4.03
N LEU A 115 0.19 9.02 -3.25
CA LEU A 115 0.38 7.57 -3.45
C LEU A 115 -0.90 6.79 -3.12
N GLU A 116 -1.65 7.23 -2.10
CA GLU A 116 -2.99 6.71 -1.77
C GLU A 116 -3.98 6.97 -2.92
N LYS A 117 -4.05 8.22 -3.42
CA LYS A 117 -4.91 8.57 -4.58
C LYS A 117 -4.59 7.76 -5.84
N LYS A 118 -3.31 7.42 -6.03
CA LYS A 118 -2.86 6.56 -7.14
C LYS A 118 -3.07 5.07 -6.87
N ARG A 119 -3.67 4.71 -5.73
CA ARG A 119 -3.95 3.34 -5.32
C ARG A 119 -2.68 2.48 -5.23
N ILE A 120 -1.52 3.10 -5.00
CA ILE A 120 -0.27 2.39 -4.74
C ILE A 120 -0.24 1.99 -3.26
N LEU A 121 -0.65 2.92 -2.40
CA LEU A 121 -0.89 2.69 -0.99
C LEU A 121 -2.38 2.67 -0.71
N ARG A 122 -2.73 2.05 0.41
CA ARG A 122 -4.04 2.17 1.06
C ARG A 122 -3.80 2.28 2.56
N LYS A 123 -4.68 2.97 3.27
CA LYS A 123 -4.64 3.03 4.73
C LYS A 123 -4.85 1.63 5.30
N SER A 124 -4.29 1.39 6.47
CA SER A 124 -4.47 0.15 7.22
C SER A 124 -5.10 0.46 8.56
N GLY A 125 -6.20 -0.22 8.88
CA GLY A 125 -6.91 -0.10 10.15
C GLY A 125 -6.40 -1.05 11.24
N ALA A 126 -5.33 -1.83 11.00
CA ALA A 126 -4.89 -2.92 11.87
C ALA A 126 -4.49 -2.49 13.30
N HIS A 127 -4.13 -1.21 13.50
CA HIS A 127 -3.75 -0.67 14.82
C HIS A 127 -4.71 0.45 15.31
N GLY A 128 -5.89 0.55 14.71
CA GLY A 128 -6.84 1.62 14.95
C GLY A 128 -6.84 2.65 13.81
N PRO A 129 -7.72 3.67 13.88
CA PRO A 129 -7.91 4.59 12.78
C PRO A 129 -6.61 5.36 12.48
N PHE A 130 -6.11 5.21 11.25
CA PHE A 130 -5.05 6.01 10.62
C PHE A 130 -3.58 5.81 11.10
N ASP A 131 -3.21 4.66 11.66
CA ASP A 131 -1.82 4.42 12.12
C ASP A 131 -0.83 4.06 10.99
N GLY A 132 -1.29 3.47 9.89
CA GLY A 132 -0.36 3.01 8.85
C GLY A 132 -0.96 2.82 7.48
N TYR A 133 -0.10 2.35 6.59
CA TYR A 133 -0.40 2.09 5.19
C TYR A 133 0.00 0.67 4.82
N LYS A 134 -0.63 0.09 3.81
CA LYS A 134 -0.15 -1.12 3.16
C LYS A 134 -0.07 -0.93 1.66
N ILE A 135 0.75 -1.74 1.01
CA ILE A 135 0.82 -1.80 -0.45
C ILE A 135 -0.51 -2.36 -0.97
N ASN A 136 -1.06 -1.71 -1.99
CA ASN A 136 -2.29 -2.19 -2.61
C ASN A 136 -2.05 -3.42 -3.50
N ASP A 137 -3.08 -4.22 -3.70
CA ASP A 137 -2.99 -5.46 -4.47
C ASP A 137 -2.59 -5.18 -5.93
N GLY A 138 -1.75 -6.06 -6.49
CA GLY A 138 -1.26 -5.96 -7.87
C GLY A 138 -0.15 -4.94 -8.10
N VAL A 139 0.18 -4.06 -7.14
CA VAL A 139 1.35 -3.17 -7.23
C VAL A 139 2.64 -3.99 -7.34
N MET A 140 2.81 -4.99 -6.47
CA MET A 140 3.99 -5.86 -6.48
C MET A 140 4.10 -6.64 -7.78
N ASP A 141 3.00 -7.19 -8.29
CA ASP A 141 2.98 -7.95 -9.55
C ASP A 141 3.43 -7.07 -10.73
N ALA A 142 2.91 -5.84 -10.82
CA ALA A 142 3.28 -4.89 -11.86
C ALA A 142 4.78 -4.52 -11.79
N LEU A 143 5.31 -4.33 -10.58
CA LEU A 143 6.72 -4.02 -10.37
C LEU A 143 7.65 -5.16 -10.78
N VAL A 144 7.29 -6.40 -10.42
CA VAL A 144 8.02 -7.61 -10.80
C VAL A 144 7.98 -7.81 -12.32
N ALA A 145 6.84 -7.55 -12.96
CA ALA A 145 6.69 -7.57 -14.41
C ALA A 145 7.41 -6.40 -15.12
N ASN A 146 7.93 -5.42 -14.38
CA ASN A 146 8.51 -4.18 -14.91
C ASN A 146 7.49 -3.37 -15.75
N GLU A 147 6.20 -3.46 -15.42
CA GLU A 147 5.09 -2.76 -16.07
C GLU A 147 4.53 -1.63 -15.18
N PRO A 148 4.03 -0.52 -15.75
CA PRO A 148 3.34 0.50 -14.98
C PRO A 148 2.19 -0.10 -14.16
N TYR A 149 2.07 0.29 -12.88
CA TYR A 149 0.92 -0.12 -12.10
C TYR A 149 -0.31 0.64 -12.61
N VAL A 150 -1.35 -0.12 -12.93
CA VAL A 150 -2.66 0.40 -13.30
C VAL A 150 -3.65 -0.27 -12.37
N CYS A 151 -4.27 0.52 -11.49
CA CYS A 151 -5.37 0.05 -10.66
C CYS A 151 -6.47 -0.46 -11.60
N LYS A 152 -6.71 -1.76 -11.61
CA LYS A 152 -7.77 -2.35 -12.42
C LYS A 152 -9.10 -1.98 -11.77
N PRO A 153 -10.03 -1.34 -12.50
CA PRO A 153 -11.36 -1.09 -11.96
C PRO A 153 -12.03 -2.42 -11.66
N ARG A 154 -12.75 -2.50 -10.55
CA ARG A 154 -13.55 -3.67 -10.15
C ARG A 154 -14.88 -3.64 -10.90
N LYS A 155 -14.82 -3.73 -12.23
CA LYS A 155 -16.00 -3.80 -13.10
C LYS A 155 -16.63 -5.20 -12.98
N ALA A 156 -17.84 -5.24 -12.44
CA ALA A 156 -18.69 -6.41 -12.43
C ALA A 156 -19.49 -6.49 -13.74
N SER A 157 -19.56 -7.69 -14.32
CA SER A 157 -20.37 -7.99 -15.50
C SER A 157 -21.86 -8.09 -15.18
N ASP A 158 -22.20 -8.48 -13.95
CA ASP A 158 -23.57 -8.60 -13.47
C ASP A 158 -23.71 -8.32 -11.97
N LEU A 159 -24.95 -8.42 -11.47
CA LEU A 159 -25.27 -8.17 -10.07
C LEU A 159 -24.64 -9.20 -9.12
N TYR A 160 -24.44 -10.44 -9.58
CA TYR A 160 -23.85 -11.49 -8.77
C TYR A 160 -22.36 -11.25 -8.54
N GLU A 161 -21.62 -10.91 -9.59
CA GLU A 161 -20.20 -10.55 -9.51
C GLU A 161 -20.00 -9.30 -8.65
N LEU A 162 -20.88 -8.30 -8.77
CA LEU A 162 -20.87 -7.12 -7.88
C LEU A 162 -20.99 -7.53 -6.41
N PHE A 163 -21.95 -8.38 -6.06
CA PHE A 163 -22.11 -8.83 -4.68
C PHE A 163 -20.97 -9.77 -4.22
N SER A 164 -20.29 -10.45 -5.14
CA SER A 164 -19.06 -11.18 -4.83
C SER A 164 -17.94 -10.22 -4.40
N PHE A 165 -17.76 -9.09 -5.08
CA PHE A 165 -16.82 -8.05 -4.64
C PHE A 165 -17.19 -7.46 -3.29
N VAL A 166 -18.47 -7.14 -3.06
CA VAL A 166 -18.97 -6.67 -1.77
C VAL A 166 -18.71 -7.71 -0.67
N TYR A 167 -18.93 -9.00 -0.95
CA TYR A 167 -18.65 -10.08 0.00
C TYR A 167 -17.18 -10.18 0.35
N ASN A 168 -16.28 -10.03 -0.63
CA ASN A 168 -14.85 -10.02 -0.39
C ASN A 168 -14.47 -8.85 0.54
N LEU A 169 -14.96 -7.64 0.28
CA LEU A 169 -14.73 -6.47 1.15
C LEU A 169 -15.24 -6.70 2.58
N LEU A 170 -16.44 -7.24 2.73
CA LEU A 170 -16.99 -7.60 4.05
C LEU A 170 -16.17 -8.69 4.75
N SER A 171 -15.58 -9.61 3.99
CA SER A 171 -14.71 -10.66 4.52
C SER A 171 -13.38 -10.08 5.01
N LEU A 172 -12.78 -9.14 4.27
CA LEU A 172 -11.60 -8.38 4.72
C LEU A 172 -11.88 -7.66 6.03
N ARG A 173 -13.05 -7.01 6.16
CA ARG A 173 -13.46 -6.36 7.41
C ARG A 173 -13.61 -7.34 8.55
N LYS A 174 -14.18 -8.53 8.28
CA LYS A 174 -14.35 -9.60 9.27
C LYS A 174 -13.00 -10.18 9.74
N MET A 175 -12.02 -10.22 8.85
CA MET A 175 -10.65 -10.64 9.14
C MET A 175 -9.80 -9.51 9.76
N GLU A 176 -10.41 -8.35 10.05
CA GLU A 176 -9.73 -7.17 10.60
C GLU A 176 -8.61 -6.62 9.71
N GLU A 177 -8.66 -6.92 8.40
CA GLU A 177 -7.68 -6.42 7.42
C GLU A 177 -7.98 -5.00 6.93
N ILE A 178 -9.21 -4.53 7.17
CA ILE A 178 -9.70 -3.16 6.95
C ILE A 178 -10.60 -2.76 8.10
N ASP A 179 -10.67 -1.47 8.40
CA ASP A 179 -11.65 -0.94 9.34
C ASP A 179 -13.00 -0.61 8.66
N THR A 180 -13.95 -0.12 9.46
CA THR A 180 -15.31 0.18 8.96
C THR A 180 -15.31 1.41 8.04
N GLU A 181 -14.46 2.40 8.28
CA GLU A 181 -14.38 3.61 7.46
C GLU A 181 -13.79 3.28 6.08
N GLU A 182 -12.74 2.46 6.05
CA GLU A 182 -12.15 1.93 4.81
C GLU A 182 -13.16 1.06 4.03
N LEU A 183 -13.91 0.20 4.72
CA LEU A 183 -14.97 -0.60 4.08
C LEU A 183 -16.01 0.27 3.38
N VAL A 184 -16.45 1.37 4.01
CA VAL A 184 -17.41 2.32 3.43
C VAL A 184 -16.83 2.96 2.17
N VAL A 185 -15.59 3.41 2.21
CA VAL A 185 -14.90 4.01 1.06
C VAL A 185 -14.83 3.00 -0.10
N GLU A 186 -14.37 1.78 0.17
CA GLU A 186 -14.20 0.74 -0.84
C GLU A 186 -15.52 0.29 -1.48
N ILE A 187 -16.61 0.19 -0.70
CA ILE A 187 -17.95 -0.11 -1.22
C ILE A 187 -18.46 1.03 -2.09
N ASN A 188 -18.29 2.29 -1.66
CA ASN A 188 -18.73 3.43 -2.43
C ASN A 188 -17.98 3.54 -3.76
N GLU A 189 -16.67 3.34 -3.77
CA GLU A 189 -15.87 3.37 -5.00
C GLU A 189 -16.23 2.20 -5.92
N LEU A 190 -16.43 1.00 -5.37
CA LEU A 190 -16.93 -0.14 -6.13
C LEU A 190 -18.28 0.18 -6.79
N TYR A 191 -19.18 0.87 -6.10
CA TYR A 191 -20.46 1.29 -6.67
C TYR A 191 -20.29 2.37 -7.73
N ASP A 192 -19.41 3.35 -7.54
CA ASP A 192 -19.13 4.37 -8.55
C ASP A 192 -18.54 3.79 -9.83
N GLU A 193 -17.70 2.75 -9.70
CA GLU A 193 -17.16 1.99 -10.82
C GLU A 193 -18.22 1.15 -11.56
N ASN A 194 -19.34 0.81 -10.91
CA ASN A 194 -20.41 -0.07 -11.42
C ASN A 194 -21.79 0.61 -11.51
N LYS A 195 -21.82 1.93 -11.70
CA LYS A 195 -23.05 2.74 -11.75
C LYS A 195 -24.07 2.31 -12.82
N GLU A 196 -23.64 1.57 -13.83
CA GLU A 196 -24.52 1.02 -14.87
C GLU A 196 -25.40 -0.15 -14.40
N ILE A 197 -25.06 -0.80 -13.29
CA ILE A 197 -25.87 -1.88 -12.72
C ILE A 197 -27.12 -1.27 -12.09
N CYS A 198 -28.31 -1.72 -12.50
CA CYS A 198 -29.60 -1.14 -12.06
C CYS A 198 -29.75 -1.07 -10.54
N PHE A 199 -29.20 -2.04 -9.80
CA PHE A 199 -29.16 -2.01 -8.34
C PHE A 199 -28.40 -0.79 -7.80
N VAL A 200 -27.22 -0.51 -8.35
CA VAL A 200 -26.37 0.61 -7.94
C VAL A 200 -27.00 1.94 -8.33
N ASP A 201 -27.52 2.06 -9.56
CA ASP A 201 -28.25 3.24 -10.02
C ASP A 201 -29.47 3.53 -9.11
N GLY A 202 -30.23 2.49 -8.76
CA GLY A 202 -31.33 2.61 -7.80
C GLY A 202 -30.86 3.05 -6.42
N LEU A 203 -29.78 2.47 -5.90
CA LEU A 203 -29.23 2.80 -4.58
C LEU A 203 -28.71 4.24 -4.51
N ARG A 204 -28.06 4.73 -5.56
CA ARG A 204 -27.56 6.12 -5.66
C ARG A 204 -28.68 7.17 -5.68
N LYS A 205 -29.87 6.80 -6.16
CA LYS A 205 -31.05 7.69 -6.15
C LYS A 205 -31.68 7.84 -4.76
N LEU A 206 -31.37 6.95 -3.82
CA LEU A 206 -31.98 6.93 -2.49
C LEU A 206 -31.31 7.88 -1.48
N ILE A 207 -30.20 8.56 -1.84
CA ILE A 207 -29.41 9.46 -0.98
C ILE A 207 -29.26 8.87 0.44
N LEU A 208 -28.52 7.77 0.51
CA LEU A 208 -28.35 7.01 1.74
C LEU A 208 -27.09 7.46 2.48
N GLU A 209 -27.18 7.47 3.81
CA GLU A 209 -26.01 7.56 4.68
C GLU A 209 -25.16 6.28 4.58
N ASP A 210 -23.86 6.37 4.88
CA ASP A 210 -22.91 5.27 4.71
C ASP A 210 -23.32 3.99 5.45
N GLU A 211 -23.86 4.10 6.66
CA GLU A 211 -24.39 2.95 7.42
C GLU A 211 -25.54 2.24 6.68
N SER A 212 -26.40 3.02 6.00
CA SER A 212 -27.50 2.48 5.21
C SER A 212 -27.00 1.79 3.94
N VAL A 213 -25.92 2.28 3.34
CA VAL A 213 -25.25 1.61 2.20
C VAL A 213 -24.70 0.26 2.63
N LEU A 214 -24.02 0.18 3.78
CA LEU A 214 -23.50 -1.09 4.33
C LEU A 214 -24.61 -2.10 4.62
N LEU A 215 -25.69 -1.66 5.26
CA LEU A 215 -26.85 -2.51 5.57
C LEU A 215 -27.50 -3.06 4.30
N LEU A 216 -27.75 -2.22 3.30
CA LEU A 216 -28.34 -2.67 2.03
C LEU A 216 -27.40 -3.58 1.24
N SER A 217 -26.10 -3.31 1.27
CA SER A 217 -25.07 -4.18 0.68
C SER A 217 -25.12 -5.58 1.29
N GLN A 218 -25.24 -5.65 2.63
CA GLN A 218 -25.36 -6.89 3.37
C GLN A 218 -26.69 -7.61 3.10
N MET A 219 -27.79 -6.87 3.01
CA MET A 219 -29.11 -7.42 2.67
C MET A 219 -29.15 -8.00 1.26
N GLY A 220 -28.62 -7.27 0.27
CA GLY A 220 -28.53 -7.74 -1.12
C GLY A 220 -27.75 -9.05 -1.23
N ARG A 221 -26.62 -9.15 -0.54
CA ARG A 221 -25.85 -10.39 -0.41
C ARG A 221 -26.68 -11.54 0.18
N CYS A 222 -27.37 -11.30 1.29
CA CYS A 222 -28.19 -12.31 1.97
C CYS A 222 -29.33 -12.83 1.05
N LEU A 223 -29.97 -11.95 0.30
CA LEU A 223 -31.03 -12.31 -0.64
C LEU A 223 -30.49 -13.21 -1.77
N MET A 224 -29.33 -12.86 -2.35
CA MET A 224 -28.70 -13.68 -3.41
C MET A 224 -28.27 -15.06 -2.91
N ASN A 225 -27.70 -15.16 -1.71
CA ASN A 225 -27.33 -16.45 -1.11
C ASN A 225 -28.54 -17.34 -0.80
N SER A 226 -29.69 -16.74 -0.45
CA SER A 226 -30.92 -17.50 -0.21
C SER A 226 -31.57 -18.02 -1.50
N ASN A 227 -31.42 -17.31 -2.62
CA ASN A 227 -31.90 -17.76 -3.93
C ASN A 227 -31.05 -18.90 -4.50
N ILE A 228 -29.73 -18.91 -4.28
CA ILE A 228 -28.84 -20.01 -4.71
C ILE A 228 -29.15 -21.31 -3.95
N LYS A 229 -29.40 -21.23 -2.63
CA LYS A 229 -29.83 -22.40 -1.85
C LYS A 229 -31.18 -22.98 -2.31
N LYS A 230 -32.07 -22.16 -2.89
CA LYS A 230 -33.35 -22.62 -3.45
C LYS A 230 -33.18 -23.25 -4.84
N CYS A 231 -32.27 -22.75 -5.68
CA CYS A 231 -32.00 -23.33 -7.00
C CYS A 231 -31.22 -24.66 -6.95
N CYS A 232 -30.40 -24.90 -5.93
CA CYS A 232 -29.68 -26.17 -5.77
C CYS A 232 -30.44 -27.25 -4.98
N ALA A 233 -31.68 -26.96 -4.54
CA ALA A 233 -32.53 -27.87 -3.77
C ALA A 233 -33.81 -28.29 -4.54
N GLY A 234 -33.88 -28.01 -5.84
CA GLY A 234 -34.96 -28.39 -6.75
C GLY A 234 -34.50 -29.38 -7.80
#